data_AF-A0AAV0TIU3-F1
#
_entry.id   AF-A0AAV0TIU3-F1
#
_cell.length_a   1.000
_cell.length_b   1.000
_cell.length_c   1.000
_cell.angle_alpha   90.00
_cell.angle_beta   90.00
_cell.angle_gamma   90.00
#
_symmetry.space_group_name_H-M   'P 1'
#
loop_
_entity.id
_entity.type
_entity.pdbx_description
1 polymer ?
#
loop_
_entity_poly.entity_id
_entity_poly.type
_entity_poly.pdbx_seq_one_letter_code
_entity_poly.pdbx_strand_id
1 'polypeptide(L)'
;MDGLKESQELLAASNDVSMAMGEPDADLDALLAQQATLQDKIEQLNCWHLSHEVEKAMAALKVLPRDTDVDVLSGGERRQHDRGETYEYEGNYTTWLTQRRNRLNMQRKGDAVRAKQIASEIAWVQEHQGSKKVNKARVKKLQDMESSGFRTSARIDEGQIVVPSGSCLGNKVIKVNNLHKTFNDGRVLFDKLSFEIPPHAIVGIVGGNGM
;
A
#
# COMPACT_ATOMS: atom_id res chain seq x y z
N MET A 1 11.60 -17.71 0.30
CA MET A 1 11.74 -17.06 1.61
C MET A 1 13.18 -16.59 1.75
N ASP A 2 13.58 -15.55 1.01
CA ASP A 2 14.97 -15.10 1.04
C ASP A 2 15.32 -14.29 2.30
N GLY A 3 14.32 -13.67 2.94
CA GLY A 3 14.54 -12.81 4.12
C GLY A 3 14.87 -13.52 5.44
N LEU A 4 14.72 -14.85 5.53
CA LEU A 4 15.00 -15.64 6.74
C LEU A 4 16.19 -16.59 6.58
N LYS A 5 16.80 -16.61 5.38
CA LYS A 5 17.81 -17.59 5.00
C LYS A 5 19.06 -17.48 5.86
N GLU A 6 19.54 -16.26 6.10
CA GLU A 6 20.72 -15.98 6.93
C GLU A 6 20.54 -16.49 8.37
N SER A 7 19.40 -16.21 8.99
CA SER A 7 19.09 -16.65 10.35
C SER A 7 18.96 -18.18 10.47
N GLN A 8 18.42 -18.85 9.45
CA GLN A 8 18.33 -20.31 9.40
C GLN A 8 19.71 -20.97 9.21
N GLU A 9 20.54 -20.40 8.34
CA GLU A 9 21.90 -20.88 8.10
C GLU A 9 22.78 -20.75 9.35
N LEU A 10 22.64 -19.67 10.12
CA LEU A 10 23.36 -19.49 11.38
C LEU A 10 22.99 -20.54 12.44
N LEU A 11 21.69 -20.85 12.57
CA LEU A 11 21.21 -21.89 13.49
C LEU A 11 21.68 -23.29 13.07
N ALA A 12 21.64 -23.59 11.76
CA ALA A 12 22.13 -24.85 11.21
C ALA A 12 23.65 -24.99 11.43
N ALA A 13 24.44 -23.97 11.11
CA ALA A 13 25.88 -23.97 11.31
C ALA A 13 26.26 -24.14 12.80
N SER A 14 25.53 -23.50 13.72
CA SER A 14 25.76 -23.69 15.16
C SER A 14 25.43 -25.12 15.61
N ASN A 15 24.40 -25.76 15.03
CA ASN A 15 24.06 -27.14 15.35
C ASN A 15 25.13 -28.10 14.82
N ASP A 16 25.63 -27.86 13.61
CA ASP A 16 26.68 -28.67 12.99
C ASP A 16 28.01 -28.58 13.76
N VAL A 17 28.42 -27.37 14.18
CA VAL A 17 29.60 -27.17 15.04
C VAL A 17 29.40 -27.84 16.41
N SER A 18 28.18 -27.81 16.96
CA SER A 18 27.86 -28.51 18.20
C SER A 18 27.95 -30.03 18.07
N MET A 19 27.56 -30.60 16.93
CA MET A 19 27.72 -32.02 16.66
C MET A 19 29.18 -32.42 16.45
N ALA A 20 29.96 -31.60 15.73
CA ALA A 20 31.39 -31.83 15.50
C ALA A 20 32.21 -31.83 16.80
N MET A 21 31.81 -31.04 17.80
CA MET A 21 32.43 -31.07 19.14
C MET A 21 32.22 -32.40 19.89
N GLY A 22 31.29 -33.25 19.45
CA GLY A 22 31.04 -34.58 20.01
C GLY A 22 31.95 -35.68 19.45
N GLU A 23 32.78 -35.38 18.45
CA GLU A 23 33.70 -36.35 17.84
C GLU A 23 34.96 -36.55 18.70
N PRO A 24 35.47 -37.80 18.84
CA PRO A 24 36.55 -38.14 19.77
C PRO A 24 37.93 -37.55 19.42
N ASP A 25 38.12 -37.07 18.20
CA ASP A 25 39.33 -36.42 17.67
C ASP A 25 39.10 -34.95 17.28
N ALA A 26 38.01 -34.34 17.74
CA ALA A 26 37.66 -32.96 17.42
C ALA A 26 38.68 -31.94 17.97
N ASP A 27 39.03 -30.95 17.15
CA ASP A 27 39.78 -29.77 17.56
C ASP A 27 38.85 -28.82 18.35
N LEU A 28 38.72 -29.09 19.66
CA LEU A 28 37.82 -28.37 20.55
C LEU A 28 38.17 -26.88 20.64
N ASP A 29 39.45 -26.49 20.58
CA ASP A 29 39.84 -25.10 20.68
C ASP A 29 39.38 -24.30 19.45
N ALA A 30 39.54 -24.86 18.25
CA ALA A 30 39.07 -24.24 17.01
C ALA A 30 37.52 -24.20 16.94
N LEU A 31 36.85 -25.28 17.34
CA LEU A 31 35.38 -25.37 17.31
C LEU A 31 34.72 -24.44 18.34
N LEU A 32 35.30 -24.28 19.54
CA LEU A 32 34.80 -23.34 20.55
C LEU A 32 34.92 -21.88 20.09
N ALA A 33 36.02 -21.53 19.41
CA ALA A 33 36.18 -20.19 18.83
C ALA A 33 35.14 -19.91 17.73
N GLN A 34 34.88 -20.90 16.86
CA GLN A 34 33.81 -20.79 15.85
C GLN A 34 32.43 -20.70 16.50
N GLN A 35 32.14 -21.54 17.49
CA GLN A 35 30.87 -21.54 18.22
C GLN A 35 30.61 -20.20 18.91
N ALA A 36 31.63 -19.55 19.49
CA ALA A 36 31.51 -18.22 20.08
C ALA A 36 31.09 -17.16 19.04
N THR A 37 31.77 -17.12 17.89
CA THR A 37 31.42 -16.17 16.82
C THR A 37 30.03 -16.41 16.22
N LEU A 38 29.57 -17.67 16.18
CA LEU A 38 28.22 -18.00 15.74
C LEU A 38 27.18 -17.61 16.78
N GLN A 39 27.45 -17.85 18.07
CA GLN A 39 26.55 -17.43 19.16
C GLN A 39 26.36 -15.92 19.19
N ASP A 40 27.42 -15.13 19.05
CA ASP A 40 27.32 -13.66 19.02
C ASP A 40 26.37 -13.18 17.91
N LYS A 41 26.46 -13.79 16.72
CA LYS A 41 25.58 -13.47 15.58
C LYS A 41 24.14 -13.92 15.80
N ILE A 42 23.94 -15.10 16.38
CA ILE A 42 22.62 -15.64 16.71
C ILE A 42 21.91 -14.75 17.72
N GLU A 43 22.64 -14.27 18.74
CA GLU A 43 22.12 -13.34 19.74
C GLU A 43 21.79 -11.98 19.13
N GLN A 44 22.71 -11.42 18.32
CA GLN A 44 22.51 -10.14 17.65
C GLN A 44 21.27 -10.12 16.74
N LEU A 45 21.01 -11.22 16.04
CA LEU A 45 19.86 -11.38 15.15
C LEU A 45 18.63 -12.00 15.84
N ASN A 46 18.71 -12.25 17.15
CA ASN A 46 17.64 -12.83 17.94
C ASN A 46 17.08 -14.14 17.35
N CYS A 47 17.95 -14.96 16.76
CA CYS A 47 17.53 -16.11 15.95
C CYS A 47 16.86 -17.22 16.79
N TRP A 48 17.15 -17.30 18.09
CA TRP A 48 16.46 -18.22 19.01
C TRP A 48 14.95 -17.97 19.09
N HIS A 49 14.50 -16.74 18.86
CA HIS A 49 13.10 -16.35 18.88
C HIS A 49 12.45 -16.31 17.50
N LEU A 50 13.17 -16.70 16.45
CA LEU A 50 12.72 -16.62 15.05
C LEU A 50 11.39 -17.33 14.82
N SER A 51 11.23 -18.55 15.35
CA SER A 51 10.00 -19.33 15.18
C SER A 51 8.76 -18.60 15.71
N HIS A 52 8.89 -17.98 16.89
CA HIS A 52 7.80 -17.25 17.53
C HIS A 52 7.49 -15.92 16.82
N GLU A 53 8.50 -15.21 16.32
CA GLU A 53 8.29 -14.01 15.51
C GLU A 53 7.59 -14.34 14.18
N VAL A 54 7.96 -15.45 13.54
CA VAL A 54 7.25 -15.90 12.33
C VAL A 54 5.82 -16.33 12.65
N GLU A 55 5.57 -17.01 13.77
CA GLU A 55 4.20 -17.33 14.21
C GLU A 55 3.35 -16.08 14.48
N LYS A 56 3.89 -15.08 15.17
CA LYS A 56 3.22 -13.80 15.36
C LYS A 56 2.90 -13.12 14.03
N ALA A 57 3.86 -13.08 13.11
CA ALA A 57 3.65 -12.49 11.80
C ALA A 57 2.60 -13.27 10.99
N MET A 58 2.64 -14.60 11.01
CA MET A 58 1.64 -15.44 10.37
C MET A 58 0.25 -15.25 11.00
N ALA A 59 0.14 -15.12 12.32
CA ALA A 59 -1.11 -14.84 13.01
C ALA A 59 -1.66 -13.44 12.65
N ALA A 60 -0.81 -12.42 12.59
CA ALA A 60 -1.18 -11.07 12.18
C ALA A 60 -1.66 -11.02 10.72
N LEU A 61 -1.00 -11.78 9.84
CA LEU A 61 -1.38 -11.95 8.44
C LEU A 61 -2.50 -12.98 8.24
N LYS A 62 -2.96 -13.62 9.33
CA LYS A 62 -3.94 -14.70 9.36
C LYS A 62 -3.61 -15.85 8.40
N VAL A 63 -2.34 -16.16 8.17
CA VAL A 63 -1.93 -17.23 7.25
C VAL A 63 -2.49 -18.57 7.76
N LEU A 64 -2.89 -19.45 6.84
CA LEU A 64 -3.30 -20.80 7.18
C LEU A 64 -2.14 -21.57 7.85
N PRO A 65 -2.42 -22.60 8.65
CA PRO A 65 -1.38 -23.45 9.25
C PRO A 65 -0.37 -23.94 8.20
N ARG A 66 0.92 -24.05 8.60
CA ARG A 66 2.02 -24.39 7.68
C ARG A 66 1.87 -25.76 7.01
N ASP A 67 1.13 -26.65 7.65
CA ASP A 67 0.82 -28.02 7.24
C ASP A 67 -0.44 -28.11 6.34
N THR A 68 -1.06 -26.98 6.00
CA THR A 68 -2.23 -26.96 5.11
C THR A 68 -1.85 -27.46 3.72
N ASP A 69 -2.58 -28.47 3.23
CA ASP A 69 -2.36 -29.06 1.92
C ASP A 69 -2.52 -28.03 0.79
N VAL A 70 -1.55 -28.04 -0.14
CA VAL A 70 -1.49 -27.14 -1.30
C VAL A 70 -2.73 -27.28 -2.19
N ASP A 71 -3.32 -28.46 -2.25
CA ASP A 71 -4.52 -28.72 -3.05
C ASP A 71 -5.76 -27.98 -2.53
N VAL A 72 -5.79 -27.66 -1.23
CA VAL A 72 -6.90 -26.94 -0.58
C VAL A 72 -6.70 -25.41 -0.61
N LEU A 73 -5.46 -24.94 -0.83
CA LEU A 73 -5.11 -23.51 -0.87
C LEU A 73 -5.83 -22.74 -1.99
N SER A 74 -6.30 -23.42 -3.05
CA SER A 74 -6.96 -22.76 -4.19
C SER A 74 -8.50 -22.72 -4.11
N GLY A 75 -9.12 -23.41 -3.15
CA GLY A 75 -10.55 -23.76 -3.22
C GLY A 75 -11.48 -23.20 -2.14
N GLY A 76 -11.00 -22.89 -0.93
CA GLY A 76 -11.88 -22.70 0.22
C GLY A 76 -12.16 -21.26 0.63
N GLU A 77 -11.11 -20.45 0.77
CA GLU A 77 -11.19 -19.15 1.42
C GLU A 77 -10.39 -18.09 0.67
N ARG A 78 -11.00 -16.92 0.49
CA ARG A 78 -10.35 -15.77 -0.12
C ARG A 78 -10.37 -14.60 0.82
N ARG A 79 -9.20 -13.99 1.00
CA ARG A 79 -9.06 -12.81 1.86
C ARG A 79 -8.77 -11.58 1.04
N GLN A 80 -9.55 -10.54 1.28
CA GLN A 80 -9.31 -9.21 0.74
C GLN A 80 -8.82 -8.30 1.85
N HIS A 81 -7.67 -7.68 1.65
CA HIS A 81 -7.22 -6.56 2.47
C HIS A 81 -7.67 -5.27 1.81
N ASP A 82 -8.47 -4.48 2.50
CA ASP A 82 -8.97 -3.19 2.01
C ASP A 82 -9.06 -2.21 3.17
N ARG A 83 -8.49 -1.00 3.00
CA ARG A 83 -8.48 0.09 4.01
C ARG A 83 -8.01 -0.32 5.42
N GLY A 84 -7.13 -1.31 5.52
CA GLY A 84 -6.62 -1.83 6.79
C GLY A 84 -7.53 -2.87 7.47
N GLU A 85 -8.63 -3.25 6.82
CA GLU A 85 -9.51 -4.33 7.26
C GLU A 85 -9.30 -5.57 6.39
N THR A 86 -9.40 -6.75 7.01
CA THR A 86 -9.30 -8.04 6.32
C THR A 86 -10.67 -8.68 6.26
N TYR A 87 -11.14 -8.99 5.06
CA TYR A 87 -12.42 -9.63 4.82
C TYR A 87 -12.21 -11.06 4.34
N GLU A 88 -12.87 -11.99 5.02
CA GLU A 88 -12.86 -13.41 4.70
C GLU A 88 -14.12 -13.76 3.90
N TYR A 89 -13.92 -14.52 2.83
CA TYR A 89 -14.98 -14.96 1.94
C TYR A 89 -14.87 -16.45 1.69
N GLU A 90 -15.96 -17.17 1.94
CA GLU A 90 -16.07 -18.58 1.64
C GLU A 90 -16.52 -18.77 0.18
N GLY A 91 -15.75 -19.57 -0.58
CA GLY A 91 -16.07 -20.00 -1.94
C GLY A 91 -15.17 -19.47 -3.06
N ASN A 92 -15.61 -19.70 -4.31
CA ASN A 92 -14.83 -19.47 -5.52
C ASN A 92 -14.74 -17.99 -5.98
N TYR A 93 -14.05 -17.72 -7.10
CA TYR A 93 -13.86 -16.35 -7.62
C TYR A 93 -15.17 -15.61 -7.92
N THR A 94 -16.16 -16.34 -8.40
CA THR A 94 -17.44 -15.77 -8.82
C THR A 94 -18.31 -15.43 -7.61
N THR A 95 -18.31 -16.25 -6.56
CA THR A 95 -19.00 -15.95 -5.31
C THR A 95 -18.35 -14.74 -4.62
N TRP A 96 -17.01 -14.68 -4.60
CA TRP A 96 -16.26 -13.53 -4.10
C TRP A 96 -16.61 -12.22 -4.81
N LEU A 97 -16.62 -12.21 -6.16
CA LEU A 97 -16.98 -11.01 -6.92
C LEU A 97 -18.40 -10.53 -6.62
N THR A 98 -19.32 -11.46 -6.43
CA THR A 98 -20.73 -11.15 -6.13
C THR A 98 -20.86 -10.57 -4.72
N GLN A 99 -20.23 -11.19 -3.73
CA GLN A 99 -20.21 -10.72 -2.34
C GLN A 99 -19.52 -9.35 -2.21
N ARG A 100 -18.38 -9.15 -2.89
CA ARG A 100 -17.68 -7.86 -2.96
C ARG A 100 -18.56 -6.78 -3.58
N ARG A 101 -19.22 -7.07 -4.71
CA ARG A 101 -20.13 -6.13 -5.39
C ARG A 101 -21.30 -5.73 -4.48
N ASN A 102 -21.92 -6.69 -3.80
CA ASN A 102 -23.03 -6.43 -2.89
C ASN A 102 -22.61 -5.56 -1.70
N ARG A 103 -21.45 -5.84 -1.09
CA ARG A 103 -20.89 -5.02 -0.01
C ARG A 103 -20.62 -3.59 -0.46
N LEU A 104 -19.95 -3.40 -1.60
CA LEU A 104 -19.66 -2.06 -2.14
C LEU A 104 -20.96 -1.29 -2.42
N ASN A 105 -21.99 -1.96 -2.94
CA ASN A 105 -23.30 -1.34 -3.14
C ASN A 105 -23.99 -0.96 -1.82
N MET A 106 -23.86 -1.77 -0.76
CA MET A 106 -24.36 -1.42 0.57
C MET A 106 -23.62 -0.23 1.17
N GLN A 107 -22.29 -0.19 1.05
CA GLN A 107 -21.46 0.94 1.48
C GLN A 107 -21.87 2.22 0.73
N ARG A 108 -21.97 2.15 -0.61
CA ARG A 108 -22.44 3.27 -1.45
C ARG A 108 -23.83 3.78 -1.05
N LYS A 109 -24.76 2.87 -0.72
CA LYS A 109 -26.10 3.25 -0.22
C LYS A 109 -26.01 3.98 1.12
N GLY A 110 -25.21 3.47 2.06
CA GLY A 110 -25.00 4.12 3.36
C GLY A 110 -24.37 5.51 3.23
N ASP A 111 -23.37 5.63 2.36
CA ASP A 111 -22.70 6.90 2.08
C ASP A 111 -23.65 7.90 1.39
N ALA A 112 -24.50 7.43 0.47
CA ALA A 112 -25.52 8.28 -0.16
C ALA A 112 -26.56 8.80 0.85
N VAL A 113 -26.98 7.98 1.81
CA VAL A 113 -27.87 8.41 2.91
C VAL A 113 -27.16 9.44 3.79
N ARG A 114 -25.91 9.20 4.17
CA ARG A 114 -25.10 10.14 4.95
C ARG A 114 -24.89 11.47 4.22
N ALA A 115 -24.59 11.43 2.92
CA ALA A 115 -24.42 12.60 2.07
C ALA A 115 -25.71 13.43 1.98
N LYS A 116 -26.86 12.79 1.83
CA LYS A 116 -28.17 13.48 1.86
C LYS A 116 -28.42 14.16 3.21
N GLN A 117 -28.10 13.47 4.32
CA GLN A 117 -28.24 14.04 5.66
C GLN A 117 -27.34 15.27 5.86
N ILE A 118 -26.08 15.20 5.42
CA ILE A 118 -25.14 16.33 5.43
C ILE A 118 -25.69 17.48 4.59
N ALA A 119 -26.17 17.21 3.38
CA ALA A 119 -26.72 18.24 2.49
C ALA A 119 -27.94 18.94 3.09
N SER A 120 -28.87 18.19 3.71
CA SER A 120 -30.01 18.79 4.41
C SER A 120 -29.59 19.63 5.61
N GLU A 121 -28.53 19.22 6.34
CA GLU A 121 -28.04 19.96 7.50
C GLU A 121 -27.34 21.26 7.06
N ILE A 122 -26.54 21.23 5.98
CA ILE A 122 -25.91 22.43 5.39
C ILE A 122 -26.98 23.42 4.92
N ALA A 123 -28.01 22.95 4.21
CA ALA A 123 -29.12 23.79 3.76
C ALA A 123 -29.82 24.47 4.95
N TRP A 124 -30.10 23.72 6.02
CA TRP A 124 -30.67 24.28 7.24
C TRP A 124 -29.75 25.33 7.89
N VAL A 125 -28.43 25.09 7.96
CA VAL A 125 -27.46 26.05 8.52
C VAL A 125 -27.38 27.33 7.68
N GLN A 126 -27.40 27.23 6.34
CA GLN A 126 -27.43 28.39 5.46
C GLN A 126 -28.70 29.23 5.66
N GLU A 127 -29.86 28.58 5.76
CA GLU A 127 -31.14 29.26 6.00
C GLU A 127 -31.20 29.94 7.38
N HIS A 128 -30.54 29.39 8.39
CA HIS A 128 -30.56 29.89 9.76
C HIS A 128 -29.31 30.71 10.11
N GLN A 129 -28.47 31.03 9.12
CA GLN A 129 -27.26 31.82 9.30
C GLN A 129 -27.62 33.25 9.74
N GLY A 130 -27.25 33.60 10.97
CA GLY A 130 -27.52 34.92 11.57
C GLY A 130 -28.64 34.95 12.63
N SER A 131 -29.35 33.84 12.86
CA SER A 131 -30.31 33.75 13.98
C SER A 131 -29.58 33.52 15.31
N LYS A 132 -29.94 34.26 16.37
CA LYS A 132 -29.31 34.14 17.71
C LYS A 132 -29.53 32.77 18.39
N LYS A 133 -30.30 31.86 17.79
CA LYS A 133 -30.65 30.52 18.29
C LYS A 133 -30.02 29.36 17.47
N VAL A 134 -28.83 29.54 16.89
CA VAL A 134 -28.12 28.38 16.30
C VAL A 134 -27.79 27.37 17.39
N ASN A 135 -28.34 26.16 17.29
CA ASN A 135 -28.15 25.10 18.27
C ASN A 135 -26.72 24.53 18.17
N LYS A 136 -25.89 24.81 19.18
CA LYS A 136 -24.48 24.40 19.26
C LYS A 136 -24.27 22.88 19.09
N ALA A 137 -25.26 22.06 19.46
CA ALA A 137 -25.21 20.60 19.28
C ALA A 137 -25.29 20.18 17.80
N ARG A 138 -26.04 20.92 16.96
CA ARG A 138 -26.14 20.65 15.51
C ARG A 138 -24.86 21.04 14.78
N VAL A 139 -24.28 22.19 15.13
CA VAL A 139 -22.98 22.63 14.59
C VAL A 139 -21.87 21.63 14.94
N LYS A 140 -21.85 21.13 16.19
CA LYS A 140 -20.91 20.09 16.61
C LYS A 140 -21.13 18.79 15.83
N LYS A 141 -22.39 18.37 15.62
CA LYS A 141 -22.71 17.17 14.82
C LYS A 141 -22.23 17.29 13.37
N LEU A 142 -22.30 18.50 12.79
CA LEU A 142 -21.80 18.79 11.45
C LEU A 142 -20.27 18.72 11.41
N GLN A 143 -19.58 19.34 12.38
CA GLN A 143 -18.13 19.24 12.52
C GLN A 143 -17.65 17.80 12.74
N ASP A 144 -18.36 17.02 13.57
CA ASP A 144 -18.06 15.61 13.82
C ASP A 144 -18.30 14.76 12.55
N MET A 145 -19.32 15.10 11.74
CA MET A 145 -19.58 14.48 10.43
C MET A 145 -18.52 14.84 9.38
N GLU A 146 -18.00 16.08 9.41
CA GLU A 146 -16.91 16.53 8.54
C GLU A 146 -15.58 15.87 8.94
N SER A 147 -15.25 15.83 10.23
CA SER A 147 -14.01 15.21 10.71
C SER A 147 -14.00 13.69 10.55
N SER A 148 -15.16 13.03 10.69
CA SER A 148 -15.30 11.60 10.39
C SER A 148 -15.32 11.30 8.88
N GLY A 149 -15.70 12.27 8.05
CA GLY A 149 -15.57 12.22 6.58
C GLY A 149 -14.19 12.58 6.04
N PHE A 150 -13.29 13.14 6.86
CA PHE A 150 -11.98 13.68 6.46
C PHE A 150 -10.80 12.73 6.66
N ARG A 151 -11.03 11.42 6.88
CA ARG A 151 -10.03 10.45 6.43
C ARG A 151 -10.24 10.30 4.92
N THR A 152 -9.34 10.92 4.16
CA THR A 152 -9.13 11.08 2.71
C THR A 152 -9.35 9.85 1.80
N SER A 153 -10.33 8.99 2.09
CA SER A 153 -10.64 7.76 1.34
C SER A 153 -12.11 7.65 0.93
N ALA A 154 -12.97 8.64 1.22
CA ALA A 154 -14.42 8.56 1.01
C ALA A 154 -14.97 9.17 -0.30
N ARG A 155 -14.11 9.67 -1.20
CA ARG A 155 -14.55 10.23 -2.51
C ARG A 155 -13.80 9.70 -3.73
N ILE A 156 -12.86 8.78 -3.53
CA ILE A 156 -12.23 8.10 -4.65
C ILE A 156 -13.11 6.89 -4.91
N ASP A 157 -13.97 6.95 -5.94
CA ASP A 157 -14.49 5.73 -6.52
C ASP A 157 -13.28 4.85 -6.84
N GLU A 158 -13.23 3.62 -6.32
CA GLU A 158 -12.05 2.76 -6.38
C GLU A 158 -11.47 2.76 -7.80
N GLY A 159 -10.31 3.40 -8.00
CA GLY A 159 -9.63 3.48 -9.29
C GLY A 159 -9.72 4.81 -10.05
N GLN A 160 -10.43 5.84 -9.57
CA GLN A 160 -10.46 7.15 -10.24
C GLN A 160 -9.34 8.07 -9.75
N ILE A 161 -8.37 8.38 -10.61
CA ILE A 161 -7.37 9.42 -10.36
C ILE A 161 -8.02 10.78 -10.67
N VAL A 162 -8.20 11.61 -9.65
CA VAL A 162 -8.68 12.99 -9.82
C VAL A 162 -7.47 13.92 -9.98
N VAL A 163 -7.33 14.50 -11.16
CA VAL A 163 -6.33 15.55 -11.41
C VAL A 163 -6.96 16.90 -11.02
N PRO A 164 -6.36 17.67 -10.10
CA PRO A 164 -6.89 18.98 -9.72
C PRO A 164 -6.83 19.95 -10.91
N SER A 165 -7.88 20.76 -11.10
CA SER A 165 -7.87 21.80 -12.13
C SER A 165 -6.90 22.92 -11.76
N GLY A 166 -5.98 23.24 -12.68
CA GLY A 166 -5.07 24.39 -12.55
C GLY A 166 -5.78 25.74 -12.66
N SER A 167 -5.05 26.83 -12.42
CA SER A 167 -5.51 28.20 -12.68
C SER A 167 -5.83 28.42 -14.16
N CYS A 168 -6.70 29.38 -14.48
CA CYS A 168 -7.02 29.73 -15.88
C CYS A 168 -5.75 30.04 -16.69
N LEU A 169 -5.58 29.33 -17.81
CA LEU A 169 -4.49 29.54 -18.77
C LEU A 169 -4.90 30.61 -19.79
N GLY A 170 -3.94 31.42 -20.25
CA GLY A 170 -4.14 32.40 -21.31
C GLY A 170 -4.21 31.79 -22.72
N ASN A 171 -4.41 32.64 -23.74
CA ASN A 171 -4.58 32.21 -25.14
C ASN A 171 -3.36 31.52 -25.78
N LYS A 172 -2.15 31.69 -25.22
CA LYS A 172 -0.92 31.02 -25.66
C LYS A 172 -0.28 30.37 -24.45
N VAL A 173 -0.12 29.04 -24.48
CA VAL A 173 0.37 28.28 -23.32
C VAL A 173 1.85 27.94 -23.47
N ILE A 174 2.25 27.31 -24.58
CA ILE A 174 3.65 27.01 -24.87
C ILE A 174 3.93 27.38 -26.33
N LYS A 175 4.99 28.13 -26.58
CA LYS A 175 5.53 28.38 -27.91
C LYS A 175 7.02 28.11 -27.93
N VAL A 176 7.44 27.18 -28.77
CA VAL A 176 8.83 26.77 -28.95
C VAL A 176 9.24 27.09 -30.37
N ASN A 177 10.38 27.78 -30.53
CA ASN A 177 10.96 28.09 -31.83
C ASN A 177 12.41 27.60 -31.86
N ASN A 178 12.77 26.84 -32.90
CA ASN A 178 14.11 26.34 -33.19
C ASN A 178 14.84 25.74 -31.98
N LEU A 179 14.16 24.91 -31.19
CA LEU A 179 14.75 24.25 -30.03
C LEU A 179 15.82 23.26 -30.50
N HIS A 180 17.03 23.49 -30.02
CA HIS A 180 18.17 22.59 -30.17
C HIS A 180 18.66 22.17 -28.79
N LYS A 181 18.81 20.86 -28.57
CA LYS A 181 19.32 20.30 -27.30
C LYS A 181 20.24 19.13 -27.57
N THR A 182 21.42 19.17 -26.97
CA THR A 182 22.41 18.09 -26.96
C THR A 182 22.63 17.58 -25.55
N PHE A 183 23.02 16.30 -25.45
CA PHE A 183 23.50 15.66 -24.23
C PHE A 183 25.01 15.86 -24.09
N ASN A 184 25.55 15.68 -22.87
CA ASN A 184 26.96 15.92 -22.58
C ASN A 184 27.91 15.03 -23.43
N ASP A 185 27.44 13.85 -23.83
CA ASP A 185 28.18 12.90 -24.69
C ASP A 185 28.15 13.27 -26.18
N GLY A 186 27.63 14.46 -26.52
CA GLY A 186 27.57 14.98 -27.90
C GLY A 186 26.34 14.52 -28.71
N ARG A 187 25.49 13.65 -28.16
CA ARG A 187 24.25 13.20 -28.81
C ARG A 187 23.22 14.33 -28.89
N VAL A 188 22.71 14.61 -30.08
CA VAL A 188 21.62 15.59 -30.30
C VAL A 188 20.28 14.92 -29.95
N LEU A 189 19.52 15.52 -29.03
CA LEU A 189 18.16 15.10 -28.65
C LEU A 189 17.12 15.80 -29.53
N PHE A 190 17.25 17.12 -29.68
CA PHE A 190 16.37 17.94 -30.52
C PHE A 190 17.22 18.84 -31.43
N ASP A 191 16.83 18.97 -32.69
CA ASP A 191 17.38 19.97 -33.62
C ASP A 191 16.24 20.71 -34.32
N LYS A 192 16.29 22.05 -34.28
CA LYS A 192 15.33 22.98 -34.90
C LYS A 192 13.84 22.66 -34.64
N LEU A 193 13.51 22.11 -33.46
CA LEU A 193 12.12 21.78 -33.13
C LEU A 193 11.32 23.06 -32.84
N SER A 194 10.23 23.27 -33.57
CA SER A 194 9.32 24.42 -33.37
C SER A 194 7.87 23.94 -33.29
N PHE A 195 7.14 24.35 -32.24
CA PHE A 195 5.71 24.03 -32.07
C PHE A 195 5.02 25.03 -31.14
N GLU A 196 3.69 25.13 -31.25
CA GLU A 196 2.85 25.96 -30.38
C GLU A 196 1.72 25.08 -29.80
N ILE A 197 1.52 25.13 -28.49
CA ILE A 197 0.48 24.40 -27.76
C ILE A 197 -0.60 25.41 -27.32
N PRO A 198 -1.83 25.29 -27.85
CA PRO A 198 -2.95 26.13 -27.42
C PRO A 198 -3.50 25.69 -26.06
N PRO A 199 -4.30 26.55 -25.38
CA PRO A 199 -4.96 26.17 -24.13
C PRO A 199 -5.90 24.98 -24.32
N HIS A 200 -5.97 24.10 -23.31
CA HIS A 200 -6.74 22.85 -23.29
C HIS A 200 -6.24 21.73 -24.23
N ALA A 201 -5.10 21.91 -24.91
CA ALA A 201 -4.51 20.84 -25.71
C ALA A 201 -3.89 19.75 -24.82
N ILE A 202 -4.14 18.49 -25.19
CA ILE A 202 -3.48 17.31 -24.62
C ILE A 202 -2.43 16.85 -25.64
N VAL A 203 -1.17 16.84 -25.24
CA VAL A 203 -0.04 16.47 -26.12
C VAL A 203 0.58 15.16 -25.63
N GLY A 204 0.44 14.11 -26.42
CA GLY A 204 1.14 12.84 -26.20
C GLY A 204 2.53 12.87 -26.83
N ILE A 205 3.57 12.59 -26.05
CA ILE A 205 4.95 12.47 -26.54
C ILE A 205 5.27 10.99 -26.67
N VAL A 206 5.76 10.57 -27.84
CA VAL A 206 6.16 9.19 -28.12
C VAL A 206 7.59 9.16 -28.65
N GLY A 207 8.36 8.13 -28.27
CA GLY A 207 9.76 7.98 -28.67
C GLY A 207 10.43 6.82 -27.92
N GLY A 208 11.61 6.44 -28.38
CA GLY A 208 12.45 5.47 -27.66
C GLY A 208 12.95 6.04 -26.33
N ASN A 209 13.14 5.18 -25.33
CA ASN A 209 13.71 5.60 -24.05
C ASN A 209 15.13 6.16 -24.27
N GLY A 210 15.40 7.37 -23.77
CA GLY A 210 16.69 8.04 -23.96
C GLY A 210 16.89 8.69 -25.34
N MET A 211 15.78 8.99 -26.03
CA MET A 211 15.70 10.06 -27.03
C MET A 211 15.67 11.44 -26.36
#